data_AF-A0A8S2QA19-F1
#
_entry.id   AF-A0A8S2QA19-F1
#
_cell.length_a   1.000
_cell.length_b   1.000
_cell.length_c   1.000
_cell.angle_alpha   90.00
_cell.angle_beta   90.00
_cell.angle_gamma   90.00
#
_symmetry.space_group_name_H-M   'P 1'
#
loop_
_entity.id
_entity.type
_entity.pdbx_description
1 polymer ?
#
loop_
_entity_poly.entity_id
_entity_poly.type
_entity_poly.pdbx_seq_one_letter_code
_entity_poly.pdbx_strand_id
1 'polypeptide(L)'
;MADILRRVAVLAINRASWGNLHVQIRTVFSSSGIGIDNFKSSRDQHVARFAPSLDAFKKRFVDSIEQSNSQIFTEDLRNMIMSAENDTEIETVIQALKKYSNNKVKFSDYHFGSPIMRLLYIQNKTNLALELYMNETLKNVFNDSASALVLMNKLIEEKRYDDAVKVFDFGSQRGFSTASGRVFPSDVVMLAIEGLYRKNTKDALTKAKEIMSKVKEHDSDVNPRTAAMVA
;
A
#
# COMPACT_ATOMS: atom_id res chain seq x y z
N MET A 1 -30.24 -35.90 6.64
CA MET A 1 -28.92 -35.24 6.74
C MET A 1 -28.84 -34.10 5.71
N ALA A 2 -29.77 -33.16 5.83
CA ALA A 2 -29.99 -32.07 4.88
C ALA A 2 -30.40 -30.84 5.70
N ASP A 3 -29.48 -30.24 6.47
CA ASP A 3 -29.83 -29.04 7.25
C ASP A 3 -28.67 -28.17 7.78
N ILE A 4 -27.54 -28.04 7.06
CA ILE A 4 -26.45 -27.13 7.52
C ILE A 4 -25.96 -26.16 6.42
N LEU A 5 -26.44 -26.26 5.18
CA LEU A 5 -26.00 -25.37 4.08
C LEU A 5 -26.82 -24.08 3.92
N ARG A 6 -27.55 -23.62 4.94
CA ARG A 6 -28.50 -22.49 4.81
C ARG A 6 -28.30 -21.29 5.72
N ARG A 7 -27.17 -21.14 6.45
CA ARG A 7 -27.09 -20.12 7.53
C ARG A 7 -26.03 -19.03 7.49
N VAL A 8 -25.23 -18.82 6.44
CA VAL A 8 -24.30 -17.65 6.44
C VAL A 8 -24.31 -16.81 5.15
N ALA A 9 -25.27 -17.02 4.24
CA ALA A 9 -25.50 -16.09 3.14
C ALA A 9 -26.77 -15.25 3.41
N VAL A 10 -26.55 -14.05 3.96
CA VAL A 10 -27.41 -12.87 3.75
C VAL A 10 -28.86 -13.03 4.23
N LEU A 11 -29.11 -12.69 5.50
CA LEU A 11 -30.36 -12.03 5.85
C LEU A 11 -30.38 -10.68 5.11
N ALA A 12 -31.46 -10.44 4.38
CA ALA A 12 -31.78 -9.24 3.60
C ALA A 12 -31.28 -9.17 2.16
N ILE A 13 -31.73 -10.08 1.28
CA ILE A 13 -32.17 -9.68 -0.07
C ILE A 13 -33.47 -10.39 -0.40
N ASN A 14 -34.52 -9.59 -0.55
CA ASN A 14 -35.88 -10.00 -0.87
C ASN A 14 -35.93 -10.66 -2.27
N ARG A 15 -36.69 -11.75 -2.37
CA ARG A 15 -36.93 -12.52 -3.60
C ARG A 15 -37.72 -11.68 -4.63
N ALA A 16 -37.05 -10.97 -5.53
CA ALA A 16 -37.63 -10.51 -6.80
C ALA A 16 -36.57 -9.88 -7.72
N SER A 17 -35.76 -10.70 -8.40
CA SER A 17 -35.12 -10.39 -9.72
C SER A 17 -33.99 -11.39 -9.99
N TRP A 18 -34.33 -12.56 -10.54
CA TRP A 18 -33.35 -13.54 -11.03
C TRP A 18 -32.91 -13.22 -12.47
N GLY A 19 -32.64 -11.95 -12.74
CA GLY A 19 -32.00 -11.49 -13.96
C GLY A 19 -30.59 -11.02 -13.60
N ASN A 20 -29.59 -11.90 -13.78
CA ASN A 20 -28.17 -11.54 -13.75
C ASN A 20 -27.73 -10.63 -12.60
N LEU A 21 -27.72 -11.12 -11.36
CA LEU A 21 -26.82 -10.57 -10.35
C LEU A 21 -25.37 -11.00 -10.69
N HIS A 22 -24.81 -10.44 -11.76
CA HIS A 22 -23.37 -10.18 -11.76
C HIS A 22 -23.16 -9.13 -10.67
N VAL A 23 -23.02 -9.57 -9.42
CA VAL A 23 -22.40 -8.72 -8.40
C VAL A 23 -20.99 -8.51 -8.91
N GLN A 24 -20.77 -7.42 -9.66
CA GLN A 24 -19.44 -6.91 -9.90
C GLN A 24 -18.93 -6.48 -8.53
N ILE A 25 -18.30 -7.41 -7.84
CA ILE A 25 -17.56 -7.11 -6.63
C ILE A 25 -16.44 -6.19 -7.12
N ARG A 26 -16.52 -4.89 -6.84
CA ARG A 26 -15.37 -4.01 -6.98
C ARG A 26 -14.41 -4.35 -5.84
N THR A 27 -13.25 -4.82 -6.22
CA THR A 27 -12.22 -5.42 -5.36
C THR A 27 -10.94 -4.59 -5.32
N VAL A 28 -10.84 -3.61 -6.21
CA VAL A 28 -9.83 -2.54 -6.18
C VAL A 28 -10.41 -1.39 -5.38
N PHE A 29 -9.61 -0.80 -4.50
CA PHE A 29 -10.01 0.34 -3.70
C PHE A 29 -10.06 1.60 -4.56
N SER A 30 -10.99 2.51 -4.24
CA SER A 30 -11.01 3.84 -4.82
C SER A 30 -9.78 4.65 -4.38
N SER A 31 -9.39 5.65 -5.17
CA SER A 31 -8.33 6.59 -4.82
C SER A 31 -8.53 7.21 -3.42
N SER A 32 -9.77 7.53 -3.05
CA SER A 32 -10.13 7.97 -1.70
C SER A 32 -9.90 6.91 -0.62
N GLY A 33 -10.25 5.64 -0.88
CA GLY A 33 -10.11 4.53 0.06
C GLY A 33 -8.67 4.20 0.43
N ILE A 34 -7.72 4.44 -0.47
CA ILE A 34 -6.28 4.30 -0.21
C ILE A 34 -5.59 5.64 0.16
N GLY A 35 -6.38 6.72 0.30
CA GLY A 35 -5.92 8.02 0.75
C GLY A 35 -5.18 8.85 -0.29
N ILE A 36 -5.27 8.52 -1.58
CA ILE A 36 -4.65 9.29 -2.67
C ILE A 36 -5.27 10.69 -2.77
N ASP A 37 -6.60 10.78 -2.70
CA ASP A 37 -7.30 12.07 -2.86
C ASP A 37 -6.97 13.03 -1.71
N ASN A 38 -6.96 12.51 -0.47
CA ASN A 38 -6.55 13.28 0.71
C ASN A 38 -5.09 13.70 0.63
N PHE A 39 -4.22 12.82 0.12
CA PHE A 39 -2.80 13.15 -0.07
C PHE A 39 -2.61 14.26 -1.10
N LYS A 40 -3.29 14.21 -2.26
CA LYS A 40 -3.28 15.28 -3.26
C LYS A 40 -3.74 16.62 -2.67
N SER A 41 -4.91 16.63 -2.03
CA SER A 41 -5.45 17.85 -1.39
C SER A 41 -4.51 18.42 -0.33
N SER A 42 -3.88 17.56 0.47
CA SER A 42 -2.89 17.97 1.48
C SER A 42 -1.64 18.57 0.84
N ARG A 43 -1.19 18.02 -0.31
CA ARG A 43 -0.05 18.56 -1.07
C ARG A 43 -0.37 19.93 -1.66
N ASP A 44 -1.53 20.09 -2.27
CA ASP A 44 -1.94 21.36 -2.87
C ASP A 44 -1.99 22.46 -1.80
N GLN A 45 -2.57 22.16 -0.64
CA GLN A 45 -2.60 23.07 0.50
C GLN A 45 -1.20 23.36 1.07
N HIS A 46 -0.34 22.34 1.13
CA HIS A 46 1.03 22.48 1.63
C HIS A 46 1.83 23.41 0.71
N VAL A 47 1.85 23.13 -0.60
CA VAL A 47 2.56 23.94 -1.59
C VAL A 47 2.04 25.38 -1.59
N ALA A 48 0.72 25.59 -1.55
CA ALA A 48 0.15 26.94 -1.49
C ALA A 48 0.61 27.75 -0.27
N ARG A 49 0.75 27.12 0.90
CA ARG A 49 1.23 27.77 2.13
C ARG A 49 2.75 27.96 2.14
N PHE A 50 3.48 27.05 1.52
CA PHE A 50 4.94 26.97 1.60
C PHE A 50 5.65 27.63 0.40
N ALA A 51 4.89 28.00 -0.64
CA ALA A 51 5.38 28.59 -1.88
C ALA A 51 6.39 29.74 -1.69
N PRO A 52 6.19 30.71 -0.77
CA PRO A 52 7.14 31.84 -0.62
C PRO A 52 8.56 31.42 -0.24
N SER A 53 8.73 30.26 0.40
CA SER A 53 10.03 29.75 0.86
C SER A 53 10.42 28.42 0.25
N LEU A 54 9.65 27.90 -0.71
CA LEU A 54 9.82 26.53 -1.20
C LEU A 54 11.16 26.31 -1.91
N ASP A 55 11.55 27.23 -2.80
CA ASP A 55 12.81 27.08 -3.56
C ASP A 55 14.04 27.17 -2.64
N ALA A 56 14.02 28.11 -1.71
CA ALA A 56 15.08 28.25 -0.70
C ALA A 56 15.17 27.01 0.19
N PHE A 57 14.02 26.43 0.56
CA PHE A 57 13.96 25.18 1.29
C PHE A 57 14.54 24.01 0.46
N LYS A 58 14.06 23.80 -0.78
CA LYS A 58 14.51 22.70 -1.65
C LYS A 58 16.03 22.75 -1.84
N LYS A 59 16.58 23.94 -2.11
CA LYS A 59 18.04 24.12 -2.23
C LYS A 59 18.78 23.71 -0.97
N ARG A 60 18.37 24.24 0.19
CA ARG A 60 18.97 23.88 1.50
C ARG A 60 18.84 22.38 1.79
N PHE A 61 17.72 21.76 1.40
CA PHE A 61 17.48 20.35 1.61
C PHE A 61 18.44 19.49 0.78
N VAL A 62 18.65 19.82 -0.50
CA VAL A 62 19.64 19.16 -1.36
C VAL A 62 21.05 19.30 -0.78
N ASP A 63 21.46 20.52 -0.42
CA ASP A 63 22.77 20.79 0.19
C ASP A 63 22.97 19.95 1.47
N SER A 64 21.89 19.73 2.24
CA SER A 64 21.94 18.89 3.43
C SER A 64 22.19 17.42 3.08
N ILE A 65 21.60 16.87 2.02
CA ILE A 65 21.78 15.44 1.70
C ILE A 65 23.24 15.13 1.36
N GLU A 66 23.90 16.03 0.61
CA GLU A 66 25.29 15.88 0.14
C GLU A 66 26.31 15.92 1.28
N GLN A 67 26.01 16.60 2.38
CA GLN A 67 26.90 16.66 3.55
C GLN A 67 26.91 15.32 4.30
N SER A 68 28.05 14.64 4.39
CA SER A 68 28.16 13.30 4.98
C SER A 68 27.67 13.20 6.44
N ASN A 69 27.79 14.28 7.22
CA ASN A 69 27.48 14.30 8.65
C ASN A 69 26.13 14.95 9.00
N SER A 70 25.40 15.46 8.02
CA SER A 70 24.10 16.08 8.29
C SER A 70 23.04 15.01 8.54
N GLN A 71 22.13 15.31 9.47
CA GLN A 71 20.98 14.45 9.74
C GLN A 71 19.78 14.94 8.94
N ILE A 72 19.03 14.00 8.35
CA ILE A 72 17.72 14.31 7.75
C ILE A 72 16.67 14.32 8.86
N PHE A 73 16.04 15.47 9.07
CA PHE A 73 14.94 15.60 10.02
C PHE A 73 13.63 15.13 9.43
N THR A 74 12.76 14.57 10.28
CA THR A 74 11.44 14.06 9.86
C THR A 74 10.60 15.14 9.17
N GLU A 75 10.60 16.36 9.70
CA GLU A 75 9.79 17.45 9.15
C GLU A 75 10.30 17.92 7.78
N ASP A 76 11.62 18.02 7.61
CA ASP A 76 12.21 18.39 6.32
C ASP A 76 11.91 17.31 5.25
N LEU A 77 12.06 16.02 5.59
CA LEU A 77 11.72 14.96 4.65
C LEU A 77 10.22 14.94 4.31
N ARG A 78 9.34 15.22 5.29
CA ARG A 78 7.90 15.36 5.03
C ARG A 78 7.63 16.52 4.07
N ASN A 79 8.20 17.69 4.32
CA ASN A 79 8.04 18.86 3.46
C ASN A 79 8.53 18.58 2.04
N MET A 80 9.66 17.88 1.89
CA MET A 80 10.17 17.49 0.58
C MET A 80 9.22 16.51 -0.14
N ILE A 81 8.69 15.49 0.55
CA ILE A 81 7.70 14.55 -0.01
C ILE A 81 6.44 15.29 -0.49
N MET A 82 5.96 16.27 0.29
CA MET A 82 4.75 17.03 -0.05
C MET A 82 4.97 17.99 -1.22
N SER A 83 6.22 18.38 -1.49
CA SER A 83 6.58 19.39 -2.48
C SER A 83 7.30 18.86 -3.73
N ALA A 84 7.55 17.56 -3.81
CA ALA A 84 8.27 16.93 -4.93
C ALA A 84 7.37 16.77 -6.17
N GLU A 85 7.74 17.40 -7.28
CA GLU A 85 6.92 17.47 -8.50
C GLU A 85 7.54 16.77 -9.69
N ASN A 86 8.87 16.68 -9.75
CA ASN A 86 9.62 16.10 -10.87
C ASN A 86 10.55 14.96 -10.44
N ASP A 87 11.15 14.29 -11.42
CA ASP A 87 11.97 13.09 -11.21
C ASP A 87 13.21 13.38 -10.34
N THR A 88 13.89 14.50 -10.58
CA THR A 88 15.05 14.92 -9.79
C THR A 88 14.69 15.12 -8.31
N GLU A 89 13.53 15.70 -8.03
CA GLU A 89 13.05 15.90 -6.67
C GLU A 89 12.62 14.59 -6.01
N ILE A 90 12.03 13.66 -6.77
CA ILE A 90 11.71 12.32 -6.28
C ILE A 90 12.99 11.55 -5.95
N GLU A 91 14.03 11.63 -6.79
CA GLU A 91 15.34 11.04 -6.52
C GLU A 91 15.94 11.62 -5.25
N THR A 92 15.84 12.93 -5.06
CA THR A 92 16.27 13.63 -3.84
C THR A 92 15.53 13.09 -2.60
N VAL A 93 14.21 12.91 -2.67
CA VAL A 93 13.41 12.27 -1.60
C VAL A 93 13.92 10.86 -1.29
N ILE A 94 14.23 10.06 -2.31
CA ILE A 94 14.71 8.68 -2.14
C ILE A 94 16.11 8.64 -1.51
N GLN A 95 17.00 9.53 -1.92
CA GLN A 95 18.34 9.66 -1.31
C GLN A 95 18.23 10.05 0.17
N ALA A 96 17.40 11.05 0.48
CA ALA A 96 17.12 11.47 1.84
C ALA A 96 16.50 10.34 2.67
N LEU A 97 15.61 9.54 2.08
CA LEU A 97 14.99 8.39 2.74
C LEU A 97 16.00 7.31 3.10
N LYS A 98 16.92 6.98 2.17
CA LYS A 98 18.01 6.02 2.42
C LYS A 98 18.91 6.50 3.56
N LYS A 99 19.27 7.79 3.55
CA LYS A 99 20.05 8.41 4.62
C LYS A 99 19.29 8.39 5.95
N TYR A 100 18.01 8.74 5.95
CA TYR A 100 17.13 8.68 7.11
C TYR A 100 17.00 7.27 7.70
N SER A 101 16.87 6.25 6.86
CA SER A 101 16.77 4.85 7.29
C SER A 101 18.03 4.36 8.01
N ASN A 102 19.21 4.85 7.59
CA ASN A 102 20.50 4.51 8.18
C ASN A 102 20.83 5.30 9.45
N ASN A 103 20.03 6.32 9.80
CA ASN A 103 20.27 7.09 11.02
C ASN A 103 20.01 6.24 12.27
N LYS A 104 21.02 6.15 13.13
CA LYS A 104 20.95 5.41 14.40
C LYS A 104 20.01 6.06 15.42
N VAL A 105 19.81 7.38 15.30
CA VAL A 105 18.96 8.15 16.21
C VAL A 105 17.71 8.57 15.44
N LYS A 106 16.56 8.01 15.84
CA LYS A 106 15.25 8.43 15.35
C LYS A 106 14.56 9.25 16.43
N PHE A 107 14.22 10.48 16.12
CA PHE A 107 13.52 11.40 17.03
C PHE A 107 11.99 11.33 16.87
N SER A 108 11.49 10.44 16.01
CA SER A 108 10.08 10.37 15.66
C SER A 108 9.68 8.96 15.20
N ASP A 109 8.49 8.54 15.59
CA ASP A 109 7.83 7.31 15.12
C ASP A 109 7.03 7.54 13.83
N TYR A 110 7.39 8.56 13.04
CA TYR A 110 6.70 8.85 11.79
C TYR A 110 7.02 7.79 10.73
N HIS A 111 5.98 7.27 10.07
CA HIS A 111 6.09 6.22 9.06
C HIS A 111 6.02 6.83 7.66
N PHE A 112 7.15 6.81 6.95
CA PHE A 112 7.29 7.42 5.61
C PHE A 112 6.80 6.55 4.46
N GLY A 113 6.60 5.24 4.68
CA GLY A 113 6.26 4.31 3.61
C GLY A 113 5.02 4.73 2.82
N SER A 114 3.87 4.86 3.50
CA SER A 114 2.62 5.16 2.78
C SER A 114 2.59 6.55 2.10
N PRO A 115 3.09 7.66 2.69
CA PRO A 115 3.23 8.93 1.95
C PRO A 115 4.07 8.80 0.68
N ILE A 116 5.18 8.07 0.73
CA ILE A 116 6.05 7.87 -0.45
C ILE A 116 5.36 7.02 -1.50
N MET A 117 4.67 5.94 -1.10
CA MET A 117 3.89 5.14 -2.05
C MET A 117 2.79 5.96 -2.72
N ARG A 118 2.13 6.87 -1.99
CA ARG A 118 1.14 7.79 -2.58
C ARG A 118 1.77 8.81 -3.52
N LEU A 119 2.95 9.35 -3.19
CA LEU A 119 3.71 10.22 -4.09
C LEU A 119 4.04 9.50 -5.41
N LEU A 120 4.57 8.28 -5.33
CA LEU A 120 4.92 7.51 -6.53
C LEU A 120 3.68 7.07 -7.32
N TYR A 121 2.56 6.78 -6.63
CA TYR A 121 1.28 6.50 -7.27
C TYR A 121 0.82 7.67 -8.15
N ILE A 122 0.78 8.89 -7.60
CA ILE A 122 0.28 10.07 -8.35
C ILE A 122 1.22 10.50 -9.47
N GLN A 123 2.51 10.19 -9.35
CA GLN A 123 3.52 10.44 -10.38
C GLN A 123 3.65 9.28 -11.40
N ASN A 124 2.80 8.24 -11.29
CA ASN A 124 2.84 7.04 -12.13
C ASN A 124 4.22 6.35 -12.17
N LYS A 125 4.95 6.36 -11.04
CA LYS A 125 6.27 5.74 -10.89
C LYS A 125 6.18 4.33 -10.31
N THR A 126 5.30 3.49 -10.85
CA THR A 126 4.98 2.16 -10.29
C THR A 126 6.19 1.22 -10.23
N ASN A 127 7.06 1.24 -11.24
CA ASN A 127 8.29 0.43 -11.23
C ASN A 127 9.23 0.83 -10.08
N LEU A 128 9.42 2.13 -9.88
CA LEU A 128 10.24 2.65 -8.79
C LEU A 128 9.61 2.33 -7.42
N ALA A 129 8.29 2.44 -7.30
CA ALA A 129 7.59 2.04 -6.07
C ALA A 129 7.81 0.56 -5.74
N LEU A 130 7.72 -0.32 -6.75
CA LEU A 130 8.00 -1.74 -6.59
C LEU A 130 9.46 -1.99 -6.20
N GLU A 131 10.42 -1.34 -6.86
CA GLU A 131 11.84 -1.45 -6.53
C GLU A 131 12.12 -1.05 -5.07
N LEU A 132 11.59 0.09 -4.63
CA LEU A 132 11.80 0.60 -3.27
C LEU A 132 11.14 -0.30 -2.22
N TYR A 133 9.92 -0.78 -2.47
CA TYR A 133 9.25 -1.72 -1.56
C TYR A 133 10.07 -2.99 -1.38
N MET A 134 10.60 -3.53 -2.50
CA MET A 134 11.39 -4.75 -2.57
C MET A 134 12.81 -4.60 -2.02
N ASN A 135 13.24 -3.39 -1.68
CA ASN A 135 14.59 -3.15 -1.19
C ASN A 135 14.72 -3.53 0.29
N GLU A 136 15.62 -4.47 0.61
CA GLU A 136 15.93 -4.92 1.98
C GLU A 136 16.48 -3.81 2.88
N THR A 137 17.23 -2.85 2.35
CA THR A 137 17.78 -1.74 3.15
C THR A 137 16.68 -0.76 3.57
N LEU A 138 15.52 -0.78 2.91
CA LEU A 138 14.37 0.07 3.18
C LEU A 138 13.21 -0.71 3.82
N LYS A 139 13.43 -1.96 4.27
CA LYS A 139 12.36 -2.80 4.83
C LYS A 139 11.61 -2.14 5.98
N ASN A 140 12.31 -1.42 6.85
CA ASN A 140 11.71 -0.73 8.01
C ASN A 140 10.96 0.55 7.62
N VAL A 141 11.14 1.05 6.40
CA VAL A 141 10.41 2.22 5.88
C VAL A 141 9.07 1.78 5.32
N PHE A 142 9.03 0.64 4.65
CA PHE A 142 7.86 0.14 3.89
C PHE A 142 7.21 -1.10 4.51
N ASN A 143 7.43 -1.36 5.80
CA ASN A 143 6.81 -2.48 6.50
C ASN A 143 5.34 -2.22 6.89
N ASP A 144 4.84 -0.98 6.79
CA ASP A 144 3.45 -0.69 7.09
C ASP A 144 2.49 -1.25 6.04
N SER A 145 1.33 -1.75 6.49
CA SER A 145 0.34 -2.33 5.59
C SER A 145 -0.23 -1.34 4.57
N ALA A 146 -0.25 -0.04 4.89
CA ALA A 146 -0.75 0.98 3.97
C ALA A 146 0.18 1.19 2.76
N SER A 147 1.50 1.04 2.93
CA SER A 147 2.46 0.99 1.82
C SER A 147 2.14 -0.13 0.83
N ALA A 148 1.96 -1.35 1.35
CA ALA A 148 1.61 -2.51 0.54
C ALA A 148 0.25 -2.32 -0.16
N LEU A 149 -0.74 -1.83 0.58
CA LEU A 149 -2.08 -1.55 0.06
C LEU A 149 -2.06 -0.60 -1.14
N VAL A 150 -1.39 0.55 -1.01
CA VAL A 150 -1.31 1.56 -2.11
C VAL A 150 -0.62 0.97 -3.34
N LEU A 151 0.52 0.29 -3.15
CA LEU A 151 1.28 -0.29 -4.25
C LEU A 151 0.52 -1.43 -4.94
N MET A 152 -0.03 -2.37 -4.18
CA MET A 152 -0.81 -3.48 -4.74
C MET A 152 -2.04 -2.99 -5.50
N ASN A 153 -2.72 -1.95 -4.99
CA ASN A 153 -3.87 -1.37 -5.68
C ASN A 153 -3.47 -0.84 -7.07
N LYS A 154 -2.36 -0.09 -7.15
CA LYS A 154 -1.82 0.42 -8.42
C LYS A 154 -1.42 -0.69 -9.38
N LEU A 155 -0.75 -1.72 -8.87
CA LEU A 155 -0.35 -2.87 -9.68
C LEU A 155 -1.55 -3.61 -10.26
N ILE A 156 -2.63 -3.78 -9.50
CA ILE A 156 -3.87 -4.42 -9.98
C ILE A 156 -4.58 -3.54 -11.02
N GLU A 157 -4.63 -2.22 -10.82
CA GLU A 157 -5.13 -1.27 -11.83
C GLU A 157 -4.35 -1.38 -13.15
N GLU A 158 -3.03 -1.57 -13.07
CA GLU A 158 -2.13 -1.78 -14.21
C GLU A 158 -2.13 -3.23 -14.74
N LYS A 159 -2.96 -4.11 -14.20
CA LYS A 159 -3.04 -5.55 -14.54
C LYS A 159 -1.77 -6.36 -14.28
N ARG A 160 -0.90 -5.86 -13.38
CA ARG A 160 0.34 -6.50 -12.94
C ARG A 160 0.10 -7.41 -11.73
N TYR A 161 -0.71 -8.45 -11.94
CA TYR A 161 -1.20 -9.31 -10.86
C TYR A 161 -0.09 -10.09 -10.16
N ASP A 162 0.92 -10.57 -10.91
CA ASP A 162 2.06 -11.28 -10.34
C ASP A 162 2.89 -10.39 -9.42
N ASP A 163 3.12 -9.14 -9.82
CA ASP A 163 3.84 -8.17 -8.98
C ASP A 163 3.04 -7.84 -7.71
N ALA A 164 1.70 -7.71 -7.81
CA ALA A 164 0.86 -7.47 -6.64
C ALA A 164 0.95 -8.63 -5.63
N VAL A 165 0.88 -9.88 -6.12
CA VAL A 165 1.04 -11.06 -5.27
C VAL A 165 2.45 -11.14 -4.69
N LYS A 166 3.48 -10.76 -5.46
CA LYS A 166 4.86 -10.69 -4.98
C LYS A 166 5.02 -9.67 -3.84
N VAL A 167 4.36 -8.51 -3.92
CA VAL A 167 4.33 -7.50 -2.85
C VAL A 167 3.73 -8.09 -1.58
N PHE A 168 2.62 -8.82 -1.69
CA PHE A 168 2.03 -9.53 -0.55
C PHE A 168 2.99 -10.56 0.06
N ASP A 169 3.52 -11.49 -0.75
CA ASP A 169 4.40 -12.55 -0.25
C ASP A 169 5.60 -11.98 0.50
N PHE A 170 6.19 -10.93 -0.06
CA PHE A 170 7.35 -10.27 0.50
C PHE A 170 7.05 -9.51 1.79
N GLY A 171 5.93 -8.78 1.84
CA GLY A 171 5.45 -8.12 3.05
C GLY A 171 5.11 -9.11 4.16
N SER A 172 4.48 -10.24 3.80
CA SER A 172 4.16 -11.33 4.73
C SER A 172 5.41 -11.98 5.34
N GLN A 173 6.47 -12.19 4.54
CA GLN A 173 7.74 -12.74 5.05
C GLN A 173 8.43 -11.81 6.05
N ARG A 174 8.33 -10.50 5.84
CA ARG A 174 8.92 -9.49 6.74
C ARG A 174 8.05 -9.19 7.96
N GLY A 175 6.76 -9.47 7.88
CA GLY A 175 5.74 -9.06 8.83
C GLY A 175 5.25 -7.63 8.54
N PHE A 176 3.93 -7.47 8.48
CA PHE A 176 3.32 -6.16 8.33
C PHE A 176 3.26 -5.44 9.67
N SER A 177 3.66 -4.17 9.70
CA SER A 177 3.30 -3.26 10.77
C SER A 177 1.85 -2.82 10.56
N THR A 178 0.98 -3.15 11.52
CA THR A 178 -0.45 -2.81 11.45
C THR A 178 -0.89 -2.17 12.77
N ALA A 179 -1.75 -1.14 12.68
CA ALA A 179 -2.34 -0.53 13.88
C ALA A 179 -3.22 -1.51 14.67
N SER A 180 -3.81 -2.51 13.98
CA SER A 180 -4.64 -3.55 14.57
C SER A 180 -3.86 -4.68 15.24
N GLY A 181 -2.54 -4.76 15.09
CA GLY A 181 -1.72 -5.88 15.55
C GLY A 181 -1.89 -7.19 14.76
N ARG A 182 -2.73 -7.20 13.72
CA ARG A 182 -2.96 -8.35 12.83
C ARG A 182 -1.70 -8.71 12.05
N VAL A 183 -1.48 -10.00 11.89
CA VAL A 183 -0.36 -10.54 11.09
C VAL A 183 -0.63 -10.30 9.60
N PHE A 184 -1.87 -10.56 9.17
CA PHE A 184 -2.31 -10.37 7.79
C PHE A 184 -3.40 -9.29 7.70
N PRO A 185 -3.05 -8.05 7.28
CA PRO A 185 -4.02 -6.98 7.11
C PRO A 185 -5.06 -7.36 6.04
N SER A 186 -6.35 -7.31 6.40
CA SER A 186 -7.44 -7.82 5.56
C SER A 186 -7.50 -7.19 4.16
N ASP A 187 -7.21 -5.89 4.06
CA ASP A 187 -7.23 -5.18 2.78
C ASP A 187 -6.10 -5.63 1.85
N VAL A 188 -4.92 -5.89 2.42
CA VAL A 188 -3.75 -6.39 1.66
C VAL A 188 -4.00 -7.84 1.22
N VAL A 189 -4.55 -8.69 2.11
CA VAL A 189 -4.98 -10.05 1.75
C VAL A 189 -6.00 -10.03 0.62
N MET A 190 -7.01 -9.16 0.71
CA MET A 190 -8.04 -9.05 -0.32
C MET A 190 -7.42 -8.72 -1.69
N LEU A 191 -6.47 -7.78 -1.76
CA LEU A 191 -5.79 -7.47 -3.02
C LEU A 191 -4.92 -8.62 -3.54
N ALA A 192 -4.28 -9.40 -2.66
CA ALA A 192 -3.53 -10.59 -3.07
C ALA A 192 -4.44 -11.64 -3.71
N ILE A 193 -5.57 -11.93 -3.04
CA ILE A 193 -6.60 -12.84 -3.56
C ILE A 193 -7.21 -12.31 -4.85
N GLU A 194 -7.45 -11.00 -4.94
CA GLU A 194 -7.94 -10.37 -6.16
C GLU A 194 -6.99 -10.55 -7.34
N GLY A 195 -5.69 -10.32 -7.13
CA GLY A 195 -4.66 -10.55 -8.15
C GLY A 195 -4.67 -11.99 -8.65
N LEU A 196 -4.76 -12.96 -7.73
CA LEU A 196 -4.84 -14.38 -8.07
C LEU A 196 -6.15 -14.74 -8.78
N TYR A 197 -7.28 -14.21 -8.31
CA TYR A 197 -8.59 -14.42 -8.92
C TYR A 197 -8.61 -13.92 -10.37
N ARG A 198 -8.07 -12.73 -10.63
CA ARG A 198 -7.99 -12.17 -11.99
C ARG A 198 -7.08 -12.94 -12.94
N LYS A 199 -6.10 -13.70 -12.44
CA LYS A 199 -5.29 -14.60 -13.29
C LYS A 199 -6.11 -15.78 -13.82
N ASN A 200 -7.17 -16.20 -13.11
CA ASN A 200 -8.08 -17.26 -13.52
C ASN A 200 -7.38 -18.57 -13.95
N THR A 201 -6.35 -18.98 -13.20
CA THR A 201 -5.64 -20.26 -13.40
C THR A 201 -5.81 -21.19 -12.20
N LYS A 202 -5.64 -22.50 -12.41
CA LYS A 202 -5.66 -23.49 -11.33
C LYS A 202 -4.60 -23.20 -10.27
N ASP A 203 -3.38 -22.85 -10.70
CA ASP A 203 -2.28 -22.53 -9.80
C ASP A 203 -2.58 -21.29 -8.95
N ALA A 204 -3.23 -20.28 -9.54
CA ALA A 204 -3.63 -19.09 -8.80
C ALA A 204 -4.70 -19.40 -7.75
N LEU A 205 -5.66 -20.28 -8.06
CA LEU A 205 -6.65 -20.75 -7.09
C LEU A 205 -6.00 -21.56 -5.95
N THR A 206 -5.05 -22.43 -6.28
CA THR A 206 -4.29 -23.19 -5.26
C THR A 206 -3.57 -22.24 -4.32
N LYS A 207 -2.83 -21.27 -4.85
CA LYS A 207 -2.13 -20.26 -4.05
C LYS A 207 -3.10 -19.40 -3.22
N ALA A 208 -4.26 -19.04 -3.76
CA ALA A 208 -5.28 -18.29 -3.03
C ALA A 208 -5.80 -19.08 -1.82
N LYS A 209 -6.02 -20.39 -1.99
CA LYS A 209 -6.40 -21.30 -0.89
C LYS A 209 -5.30 -21.41 0.17
N GLU A 210 -4.04 -21.49 -0.23
CA GLU A 210 -2.90 -21.51 0.71
C GLU A 210 -2.81 -20.22 1.53
N ILE A 211 -2.96 -19.05 0.89
CA ILE A 211 -2.99 -17.75 1.58
C ILE A 211 -4.15 -17.74 2.59
N MET A 212 -5.34 -18.16 2.18
CA MET A 212 -6.52 -18.19 3.06
C MET A 212 -6.35 -19.12 4.27
N SER A 213 -5.71 -20.28 4.09
CA SER A 213 -5.39 -21.18 5.20
C SER A 213 -4.43 -20.53 6.18
N LYS A 214 -3.33 -19.93 5.68
CA LYS A 214 -2.36 -19.21 6.53
C LYS A 214 -3.01 -18.06 7.31
N VAL A 215 -3.90 -17.30 6.67
CA VAL A 215 -4.61 -16.21 7.36
C VAL A 215 -5.47 -16.78 8.49
N LYS A 216 -6.22 -17.87 8.28
CA LYS A 216 -7.06 -18.48 9.32
C LYS A 216 -6.26 -19.05 10.51
N GLU A 217 -5.02 -19.49 10.27
CA GLU A 217 -4.14 -19.99 11.33
C GLU A 217 -3.67 -18.87 12.27
N HIS A 218 -3.53 -17.64 11.76
CA HIS A 218 -2.98 -16.50 12.51
C HIS A 218 -4.01 -15.44 12.92
N ASP A 219 -5.05 -15.24 12.11
CA ASP A 219 -6.08 -14.23 12.26
C ASP A 219 -7.46 -14.91 12.21
N SER A 220 -8.25 -14.76 13.28
CA SER A 220 -9.52 -15.48 13.45
C SER A 220 -10.61 -15.12 12.43
N ASP A 221 -10.56 -13.93 11.83
CA ASP A 221 -11.63 -13.42 10.96
C ASP A 221 -11.13 -13.04 9.56
N VAL A 222 -11.66 -13.69 8.52
CA VAL A 222 -11.44 -13.29 7.13
C VAL A 222 -12.64 -12.52 6.61
N ASN A 223 -12.39 -11.43 5.87
CA ASN A 223 -13.45 -10.67 5.21
C ASN A 223 -14.30 -11.62 4.33
N PRO A 224 -15.64 -11.68 4.52
CA PRO A 224 -16.51 -12.59 3.76
C PRO A 224 -16.40 -12.43 2.24
N ARG A 225 -16.09 -11.22 1.75
CA ARG A 225 -15.88 -10.95 0.32
C ARG A 225 -14.64 -11.69 -0.20
N THR A 226 -13.54 -11.62 0.55
CA THR A 226 -12.31 -12.35 0.24
C THR A 226 -12.54 -13.86 0.29
N ALA A 227 -13.29 -14.33 1.28
CA ALA A 227 -13.63 -15.76 1.38
C ALA A 227 -14.45 -16.25 0.18
N ALA A 228 -15.39 -15.44 -0.32
CA ALA A 228 -16.22 -15.79 -1.47
C ALA A 228 -15.44 -15.92 -2.80
N MET A 229 -14.27 -15.29 -2.94
CA MET A 229 -13.44 -15.41 -4.16
C MET A 229 -12.69 -16.74 -4.24
N VAL A 230 -12.58 -17.46 -3.13
CA VAL A 230 -11.76 -18.68 -2.98
C VAL A 230 -12.63 -19.93 -2.70
N ALA A 231 -13.93 -19.73 -2.45
CA ALA A 231 -14.92 -20.79 -2.26
C ALA A 231 -15.26 -21.48 -3.58
#